data_AF-A0A0R1SK07-F1
#
_entry.id   AF-A0A0R1SK07-F1
#
_cell.length_a   1.000
_cell.length_b   1.000
_cell.length_c   1.000
_cell.angle_alpha   90.00
_cell.angle_beta   90.00
_cell.angle_gamma   90.00
#
_symmetry.space_group_name_H-M   'P 1'
#
loop_
_entity.id
_entity.type
_entity.pdbx_description
1 polymer ?
#
loop_
_entity_poly.entity_id
_entity_poly.type
_entity_poly.pdbx_seq_one_letter_code
_entity_poly.pdbx_strand_id
1 'polypeptide(L)'
;MRKLKPRPFFTEYIANVFMKNVKPNISDNCLTLSVVTDTHEKAIASSSYYGLNGIRHIIEANKACDNLPVDYNIHLGDMIDGSDKPEISRGLLQFTMENYQNSQHPFYILEGNHDENDKYDEHKFVNTASFSRDDYYDLVTRNNFEQSAIKHPNAVSKIAYVDKGDIRVIFLNTSDIPYILNGGSKKYDFKKTRGIREQQIEDLIEVLEQTVDKHVVVFGHANLITPSGRSALNFNGDLVQRIFTEFNNKSTGQLQNELTGDFGVNVHYDFTQTGISQISNYLCGHMHYEKYYKVAGINHIILNCSALMGKRHGLTTDYNKKWDRRYNEVSELAGYFININPDKMLLQIFGYGAATRFVSFEI
;
A
#
# COMPACT_ATOMS: atom_id res chain seq x y z
N MET A 1 -4.34 -11.24 -22.23
CA MET A 1 -5.02 -10.34 -21.28
C MET A 1 -5.64 -9.08 -21.91
N ARG A 2 -5.27 -8.67 -23.15
CA ARG A 2 -5.83 -7.54 -23.96
C ARG A 2 -7.37 -7.45 -24.17
N LYS A 3 -8.20 -8.24 -23.48
CA LYS A 3 -9.66 -8.26 -23.60
C LYS A 3 -10.41 -7.99 -22.30
N LEU A 4 -9.72 -7.84 -21.16
CA LEU A 4 -10.42 -7.53 -19.91
C LEU A 4 -10.90 -6.08 -19.93
N LYS A 5 -12.21 -5.88 -19.76
CA LYS A 5 -12.88 -4.58 -19.81
C LYS A 5 -13.59 -4.30 -18.48
N PRO A 6 -13.67 -3.02 -18.07
CA PRO A 6 -14.45 -2.65 -16.89
C PRO A 6 -15.92 -3.01 -17.11
N ARG A 7 -16.62 -3.41 -16.05
CA ARG A 7 -18.07 -3.56 -16.05
C ARG A 7 -18.71 -2.20 -15.78
N PRO A 8 -19.62 -1.72 -16.65
CA PRO A 8 -20.27 -0.42 -16.48
C PRO A 8 -20.94 -0.24 -15.12
N PHE A 9 -21.61 -1.29 -14.61
CA PHE A 9 -22.26 -1.27 -13.31
C PHE A 9 -21.30 -0.96 -12.15
N PHE A 10 -20.10 -1.56 -12.14
CA PHE A 10 -19.13 -1.31 -11.07
C PHE A 10 -18.51 0.08 -11.19
N THR A 11 -18.17 0.52 -12.40
CA THR A 11 -17.65 1.88 -12.61
C THR A 11 -18.66 2.95 -12.21
N GLU A 12 -19.94 2.75 -12.54
CA GLU A 12 -21.03 3.65 -12.16
C GLU A 12 -21.27 3.62 -10.64
N TYR A 13 -21.24 2.44 -10.02
CA TYR A 13 -21.35 2.30 -8.57
C TYR A 13 -20.23 3.06 -7.82
N ILE A 14 -18.97 2.87 -8.22
CA ILE A 14 -17.81 3.56 -7.61
C ILE A 14 -17.95 5.08 -7.78
N ALA A 15 -18.25 5.55 -8.99
CA ALA A 15 -18.47 6.98 -9.25
C ALA A 15 -19.63 7.56 -8.42
N ASN A 16 -20.73 6.81 -8.27
CA ASN A 16 -21.87 7.23 -7.45
C ASN A 16 -21.52 7.32 -5.96
N VAL A 17 -20.69 6.40 -5.44
CA VAL A 17 -20.19 6.50 -4.05
C VAL A 17 -19.39 7.79 -3.89
N PHE A 18 -18.49 8.09 -4.83
CA PHE A 18 -17.72 9.34 -4.79
C PHE A 18 -18.62 10.57 -4.80
N MET A 19 -19.51 10.67 -5.79
CA MET A 19 -20.34 11.85 -5.99
C MET A 19 -21.28 12.13 -4.82
N LYS A 20 -21.79 11.08 -4.17
CA LYS A 20 -22.74 11.21 -3.05
C LYS A 20 -22.05 11.40 -1.71
N ASN A 21 -20.94 10.73 -1.47
CA ASN A 21 -20.36 10.64 -0.13
C ASN A 21 -19.04 11.41 0.01
N VAL A 22 -18.22 11.44 -1.03
CA VAL A 22 -16.87 12.04 -0.99
C VAL A 22 -16.93 13.50 -1.42
N LYS A 23 -17.51 13.79 -2.59
CA LYS A 23 -17.56 15.14 -3.18
C LYS A 23 -18.10 16.24 -2.24
N PRO A 24 -19.08 15.99 -1.34
CA PRO A 24 -19.51 17.01 -0.37
C PRO A 24 -18.45 17.38 0.69
N ASN A 25 -17.36 16.61 0.81
CA ASN A 25 -16.33 16.75 1.84
C ASN A 25 -14.98 17.27 1.31
N ILE A 26 -14.84 17.43 0.00
CA ILE A 26 -13.61 17.90 -0.64
C ILE A 26 -13.63 19.43 -0.83
N SER A 27 -12.48 20.06 -0.65
CA SER A 27 -12.17 21.44 -1.05
C SER A 27 -10.92 21.43 -1.93
N ASP A 28 -10.55 22.56 -2.53
CA ASP A 28 -9.33 22.67 -3.35
C ASP A 28 -8.04 22.39 -2.53
N ASN A 29 -8.10 22.59 -1.21
CA ASN A 29 -7.01 22.31 -0.27
C ASN A 29 -6.90 20.84 0.12
N CYS A 30 -7.93 20.03 -0.14
CA CYS A 30 -7.91 18.61 0.18
C CYS A 30 -6.98 17.84 -0.75
N LEU A 31 -6.35 16.79 -0.23
CA LEU A 31 -5.74 15.73 -1.04
C LEU A 31 -6.64 14.49 -1.00
N THR A 32 -7.17 14.09 -2.16
CA THR A 32 -8.13 12.99 -2.30
C THR A 32 -7.52 11.84 -3.10
N LEU A 33 -7.47 10.66 -2.51
CA LEU A 33 -6.87 9.46 -3.07
C LEU A 33 -7.95 8.44 -3.40
N SER A 34 -7.83 7.77 -4.55
CA SER A 34 -8.47 6.47 -4.80
C SER A 34 -7.51 5.37 -4.35
N VAL A 35 -7.94 4.48 -3.46
CA VAL A 35 -7.05 3.47 -2.86
C VAL A 35 -7.65 2.07 -2.97
N VAL A 36 -6.85 1.14 -3.49
CA VAL A 36 -7.10 -0.30 -3.50
C VAL A 36 -5.87 -1.03 -2.92
N THR A 37 -6.05 -2.26 -2.47
CA THR A 37 -4.97 -3.09 -1.93
C THR A 37 -5.29 -4.56 -2.10
N ASP A 38 -4.27 -5.41 -2.10
CA ASP A 38 -4.42 -6.87 -2.04
C ASP A 38 -5.39 -7.39 -3.11
N THR A 39 -5.11 -7.11 -4.38
CA THR A 39 -5.91 -7.61 -5.50
C THR A 39 -5.62 -9.07 -5.82
N HIS A 40 -4.45 -9.58 -5.39
CA HIS A 40 -4.05 -10.99 -5.51
C HIS A 40 -4.38 -11.59 -6.86
N GLU A 41 -3.95 -10.91 -7.92
CA GLU A 41 -4.20 -11.32 -9.29
C GLU A 41 -3.62 -12.69 -9.57
N LYS A 42 -4.39 -13.50 -10.31
CA LYS A 42 -4.00 -14.82 -10.78
C LYS A 42 -4.51 -15.07 -12.18
N ALA A 43 -3.77 -15.86 -12.96
CA ALA A 43 -4.18 -16.29 -14.30
C ALA A 43 -5.21 -17.44 -14.29
N ILE A 44 -6.19 -17.34 -13.39
CA ILE A 44 -7.34 -18.24 -13.32
C ILE A 44 -8.62 -17.42 -13.26
N ALA A 45 -9.64 -17.84 -14.02
CA ALA A 45 -10.98 -17.32 -13.84
C ALA A 45 -11.59 -17.97 -12.60
N SER A 46 -11.83 -17.17 -11.55
CA SER A 46 -12.43 -17.62 -10.30
C SER A 46 -13.69 -16.82 -10.00
N SER A 47 -14.78 -17.52 -9.74
CA SER A 47 -16.07 -16.91 -9.35
C SER A 47 -16.30 -16.93 -7.83
N SER A 48 -15.33 -17.39 -7.05
CA SER A 48 -15.48 -17.52 -5.59
C SER A 48 -14.23 -17.16 -4.79
N TYR A 49 -13.10 -16.87 -5.44
CA TYR A 49 -11.84 -16.54 -4.79
C TYR A 49 -10.95 -15.65 -5.71
N TYR A 50 -9.67 -15.53 -5.36
CA TYR A 50 -8.64 -14.84 -6.16
C TYR A 50 -8.60 -15.35 -7.60
N GLY A 51 -8.36 -14.43 -8.54
CA GLY A 51 -8.41 -14.70 -9.97
C GLY A 51 -8.19 -13.44 -10.79
N LEU A 52 -8.57 -13.51 -12.06
CA LEU A 52 -8.57 -12.37 -12.99
C LEU A 52 -9.56 -11.24 -12.63
N ASN A 53 -10.31 -11.38 -11.54
CA ASN A 53 -11.14 -10.31 -11.03
C ASN A 53 -10.36 -9.25 -10.26
N GLY A 54 -9.24 -9.58 -9.61
CA GLY A 54 -8.39 -8.60 -8.93
C GLY A 54 -7.98 -7.45 -9.85
N ILE A 55 -7.43 -7.80 -11.01
CA ILE A 55 -7.06 -6.86 -12.08
C ILE A 55 -8.27 -6.12 -12.65
N ARG A 56 -9.44 -6.77 -12.68
CA ARG A 56 -10.68 -6.12 -13.12
C ARG A 56 -11.11 -5.03 -12.16
N HIS A 57 -10.92 -5.23 -10.86
CA HIS A 57 -11.25 -4.23 -9.85
C HIS A 57 -10.36 -2.98 -9.99
N ILE A 58 -9.08 -3.16 -10.32
CA ILE A 58 -8.18 -2.04 -10.65
C ILE A 58 -8.67 -1.27 -11.88
N ILE A 59 -8.97 -1.97 -12.98
CA ILE A 59 -9.48 -1.35 -14.20
C ILE A 59 -10.79 -0.58 -13.92
N GLU A 60 -11.67 -1.14 -13.09
CA GLU A 60 -12.96 -0.52 -12.73
C GLU A 60 -12.77 0.70 -11.82
N ALA A 61 -11.88 0.63 -10.84
CA ALA A 61 -11.54 1.76 -9.98
C ALA A 61 -10.91 2.90 -10.78
N ASN A 62 -9.88 2.62 -11.57
CA ASN A 62 -9.21 3.61 -12.42
C ASN A 62 -10.20 4.22 -13.42
N LYS A 63 -11.03 3.40 -14.07
CA LYS A 63 -12.01 3.90 -15.05
C LYS A 63 -13.08 4.78 -14.43
N ALA A 64 -13.54 4.46 -13.23
CA ALA A 64 -14.46 5.33 -12.49
C ALA A 64 -13.79 6.68 -12.17
N CYS A 65 -12.51 6.63 -11.76
CA CYS A 65 -11.76 7.81 -11.33
C CYS A 65 -11.39 8.76 -12.46
N ASP A 66 -11.28 8.32 -13.72
CA ASP A 66 -10.93 9.16 -14.87
C ASP A 66 -11.69 10.51 -14.94
N ASN A 67 -12.94 10.56 -14.44
CA ASN A 67 -13.78 11.78 -14.46
C ASN A 67 -14.11 12.33 -13.06
N LEU A 68 -13.45 11.83 -12.02
CA LEU A 68 -13.65 12.26 -10.65
C LEU A 68 -12.49 13.18 -10.23
N PRO A 69 -12.74 14.17 -9.35
CA PRO A 69 -11.69 15.01 -8.77
C PRO A 69 -10.94 14.23 -7.67
N VAL A 70 -10.22 13.19 -8.07
CA VAL A 70 -9.18 12.53 -7.25
C VAL A 70 -7.82 13.06 -7.69
N ASP A 71 -6.88 13.14 -6.76
CA ASP A 71 -5.52 13.60 -7.02
C ASP A 71 -4.61 12.43 -7.47
N TYR A 72 -4.78 11.24 -6.87
CA TYR A 72 -3.96 10.07 -7.20
C TYR A 72 -4.74 8.75 -7.10
N ASN A 73 -4.33 7.76 -7.90
CA ASN A 73 -4.71 6.36 -7.77
C ASN A 73 -3.60 5.57 -7.05
N ILE A 74 -3.91 4.93 -5.93
CA ILE A 74 -2.93 4.26 -5.07
C ILE A 74 -3.26 2.77 -4.96
N HIS A 75 -2.23 1.92 -5.08
CA HIS A 75 -2.33 0.50 -4.73
C HIS A 75 -1.37 0.17 -3.58
N LEU A 76 -1.86 -0.40 -2.48
CA LEU A 76 -1.02 -0.66 -1.31
C LEU A 76 -0.28 -2.01 -1.36
N GLY A 77 0.07 -2.53 -2.54
CA GLY A 77 0.77 -3.81 -2.73
C GLY A 77 -0.10 -5.07 -2.73
N ASP A 78 0.55 -6.21 -2.94
CA ASP A 78 -0.05 -7.53 -3.22
C ASP A 78 -0.96 -7.46 -4.46
N MET A 79 -0.40 -6.92 -5.55
CA MET A 79 -1.05 -6.87 -6.85
C MET A 79 -1.26 -8.28 -7.39
N ILE A 80 -0.23 -9.13 -7.34
CA ILE A 80 -0.29 -10.54 -7.75
C ILE A 80 -0.32 -11.47 -6.54
N ASP A 81 -0.93 -12.65 -6.67
CA ASP A 81 -0.85 -13.68 -5.61
C ASP A 81 0.55 -14.31 -5.54
N GLY A 82 1.37 -14.11 -6.58
CA GLY A 82 2.74 -14.63 -6.69
C GLY A 82 2.83 -16.15 -6.89
N SER A 83 1.71 -16.84 -7.15
CA SER A 83 1.67 -18.32 -7.25
C SER A 83 1.76 -18.87 -8.67
N ASP A 84 1.65 -18.00 -9.67
CA ASP A 84 1.68 -18.39 -11.08
C ASP A 84 3.13 -18.52 -11.58
N LYS A 85 3.31 -19.14 -12.74
CA LYS A 85 4.63 -19.19 -13.39
C LYS A 85 5.18 -17.77 -13.58
N PRO A 86 6.50 -17.55 -13.48
CA PRO A 86 7.06 -16.20 -13.50
C PRO A 86 6.73 -15.43 -14.78
N GLU A 87 6.65 -16.07 -15.95
CA GLU A 87 6.26 -15.39 -17.19
C GLU A 87 4.82 -14.87 -17.15
N ILE A 88 3.94 -15.60 -16.45
CA ILE A 88 2.53 -15.22 -16.26
C ILE A 88 2.45 -14.06 -15.26
N SER A 89 3.14 -14.16 -14.12
CA SER A 89 3.18 -13.11 -13.10
C SER A 89 3.74 -11.80 -13.64
N ARG A 90 4.85 -11.85 -14.41
CA ARG A 90 5.38 -10.65 -15.11
C ARG A 90 4.36 -10.07 -16.10
N GLY A 91 3.65 -10.93 -16.84
CA GLY A 91 2.61 -10.50 -17.77
C GLY A 91 1.40 -9.85 -17.08
N LEU A 92 1.02 -10.32 -15.88
CA LEU A 92 -0.04 -9.71 -15.06
C LEU A 92 0.40 -8.34 -14.57
N LEU A 93 1.58 -8.24 -13.95
CA LEU A 93 2.17 -6.98 -13.50
C LEU A 93 2.26 -5.96 -14.66
N GLN A 94 2.78 -6.37 -15.81
CA GLN A 94 2.88 -5.50 -16.99
C GLN A 94 1.50 -4.98 -17.42
N PHE A 95 0.50 -5.85 -17.51
CA PHE A 95 -0.85 -5.44 -17.92
C PHE A 95 -1.51 -4.51 -16.89
N THR A 96 -1.30 -4.75 -15.59
CA THR A 96 -1.79 -3.89 -14.52
C THR A 96 -1.14 -2.52 -14.55
N MET A 97 0.17 -2.46 -14.76
CA MET A 97 0.90 -1.19 -14.90
C MET A 97 0.49 -0.42 -16.16
N GLU A 98 0.30 -1.10 -17.29
CA GLU A 98 -0.27 -0.48 -18.49
C GLU A 98 -1.65 0.14 -18.20
N ASN A 99 -2.47 -0.46 -17.33
CA ASN A 99 -3.75 0.12 -16.95
C ASN A 99 -3.61 1.42 -16.14
N TYR A 100 -2.69 1.45 -15.16
CA TYR A 100 -2.40 2.67 -14.40
C TYR A 100 -1.83 3.79 -15.27
N GLN A 101 -0.87 3.47 -16.13
CA GLN A 101 -0.26 4.43 -17.06
C GLN A 101 -1.26 5.03 -18.05
N ASN A 102 -2.33 4.31 -18.39
CA ASN A 102 -3.39 4.79 -19.27
C ASN A 102 -4.53 5.50 -18.52
N SER A 103 -4.49 5.59 -17.19
CA SER A 103 -5.48 6.32 -16.39
C SER A 103 -5.22 7.84 -16.44
N GLN A 104 -6.23 8.67 -16.15
CA GLN A 104 -6.08 10.13 -16.21
C GLN A 104 -5.29 10.73 -15.04
N HIS A 105 -5.18 10.02 -13.93
CA HIS A 105 -4.57 10.53 -12.70
C HIS A 105 -3.21 9.89 -12.45
N PRO A 106 -2.25 10.63 -11.87
CA PRO A 106 -1.01 10.05 -11.38
C PRO A 106 -1.28 8.90 -10.40
N PHE A 107 -0.33 8.00 -10.25
CA PHE A 107 -0.51 6.81 -9.44
C PHE A 107 0.74 6.45 -8.62
N TYR A 108 0.54 5.68 -7.56
CA TYR A 108 1.64 5.07 -6.83
C TYR A 108 1.30 3.67 -6.35
N ILE A 109 2.19 2.72 -6.62
CA ILE A 109 2.00 1.30 -6.33
C ILE A 109 3.06 0.86 -5.31
N LEU A 110 2.62 0.58 -4.09
CA LEU A 110 3.48 -0.06 -3.09
C LEU A 110 3.73 -1.51 -3.45
N GLU A 111 4.87 -2.04 -2.99
CA GLU A 111 5.21 -3.45 -3.07
C GLU A 111 4.64 -4.21 -1.88
N GLY A 112 3.93 -5.29 -2.14
CA GLY A 112 3.48 -6.24 -1.14
C GLY A 112 4.41 -7.44 -1.03
N ASN A 113 4.14 -8.29 -0.05
CA ASN A 113 4.98 -9.47 0.19
C ASN A 113 4.77 -10.55 -0.89
N HIS A 114 3.68 -10.53 -1.64
CA HIS A 114 3.42 -11.50 -2.71
C HIS A 114 4.02 -11.12 -4.08
N ASP A 115 4.42 -9.86 -4.26
CA ASP A 115 4.69 -9.29 -5.58
C ASP A 115 6.00 -9.76 -6.24
N GLU A 116 6.88 -10.38 -5.45
CA GLU A 116 8.18 -10.94 -5.86
C GLU A 116 8.10 -12.42 -6.31
N ASN A 117 6.88 -12.94 -6.46
CA ASN A 117 6.55 -14.28 -6.95
C ASN A 117 7.07 -15.45 -6.09
N ASP A 118 7.46 -15.20 -4.84
CA ASP A 118 7.99 -16.21 -3.90
C ASP A 118 7.00 -17.34 -3.59
N LYS A 119 5.69 -17.10 -3.70
CA LYS A 119 4.69 -18.17 -3.49
C LYS A 119 4.83 -19.29 -4.53
N TYR A 120 5.25 -18.98 -5.75
CA TYR A 120 5.56 -19.97 -6.77
C TYR A 120 6.81 -20.76 -6.37
N ASP A 121 7.85 -20.07 -5.89
CA ASP A 121 9.10 -20.68 -5.46
C ASP A 121 8.87 -21.67 -4.31
N GLU A 122 8.05 -21.29 -3.33
CA GLU A 122 7.60 -22.14 -2.21
C GLU A 122 6.90 -23.42 -2.70
N HIS A 123 5.95 -23.29 -3.63
CA HIS A 123 5.11 -24.41 -4.06
C HIS A 123 5.79 -25.36 -5.05
N LYS A 124 6.80 -24.89 -5.78
CA LYS A 124 7.49 -25.69 -6.79
C LYS A 124 8.81 -26.29 -6.32
N PHE A 125 9.27 -25.94 -5.11
CA PHE A 125 10.54 -26.39 -4.55
C PHE A 125 11.70 -26.19 -5.54
N VAL A 126 11.69 -25.04 -6.23
CA VAL A 126 12.73 -24.71 -7.21
C VAL A 126 13.99 -24.20 -6.50
N ASN A 127 15.16 -24.65 -6.96
CA ASN A 127 16.45 -24.21 -6.43
C ASN A 127 16.94 -22.89 -7.06
N THR A 128 16.04 -22.18 -7.73
CA THR A 128 16.32 -20.93 -8.45
C THR A 128 15.18 -19.96 -8.24
N ALA A 129 15.50 -18.72 -7.86
CA ALA A 129 14.51 -17.65 -7.75
C ALA A 129 13.73 -17.46 -9.06
N SER A 130 12.40 -17.40 -8.99
CA SER A 130 11.58 -17.22 -10.21
C SER A 130 11.59 -15.78 -10.73
N PHE A 131 11.76 -14.81 -9.84
CA PHE A 131 12.02 -13.41 -10.16
C PHE A 131 13.49 -13.07 -9.92
N SER A 132 14.07 -12.32 -10.87
CA SER A 132 15.38 -11.70 -10.70
C SER A 132 15.30 -10.49 -9.77
N ARG A 133 16.45 -9.96 -9.35
CA ARG A 133 16.53 -8.76 -8.50
C ARG A 133 15.73 -7.57 -9.05
N ASP A 134 15.77 -7.39 -10.36
CA ASP A 134 15.30 -6.16 -11.00
C ASP A 134 13.92 -6.34 -11.64
N ASP A 135 13.34 -7.55 -11.63
CA ASP A 135 12.07 -7.84 -12.31
C ASP A 135 10.93 -6.95 -11.83
N TYR A 136 10.72 -6.86 -10.51
CA TYR A 136 9.67 -6.00 -9.96
C TYR A 136 10.00 -4.52 -10.15
N TYR A 137 11.28 -4.15 -10.04
CA TYR A 137 11.71 -2.77 -10.26
C TYR A 137 11.40 -2.30 -11.68
N ASP A 138 11.80 -3.07 -12.69
CA ASP A 138 11.62 -2.75 -14.09
C ASP A 138 10.13 -2.72 -14.49
N LEU A 139 9.33 -3.63 -13.95
CA LEU A 139 7.91 -3.71 -14.28
C LEU A 139 7.08 -2.65 -13.55
N VAL A 140 7.38 -2.37 -12.29
CA VAL A 140 6.51 -1.58 -11.40
C VAL A 140 7.23 -0.35 -10.84
N THR A 141 8.29 -0.53 -10.06
CA THR A 141 8.89 0.57 -9.28
C THR A 141 9.39 1.72 -10.17
N ARG A 142 10.01 1.41 -11.31
CA ARG A 142 10.46 2.42 -12.27
C ARG A 142 9.32 3.33 -12.73
N ASN A 143 8.15 2.77 -13.03
CA ASN A 143 6.99 3.53 -13.49
C ASN A 143 6.39 4.42 -12.38
N ASN A 144 6.55 4.06 -11.10
CA ASN A 144 6.21 4.98 -10.01
C ASN A 144 7.15 6.20 -10.02
N PHE A 145 8.45 5.96 -10.19
CA PHE A 145 9.49 6.99 -10.01
C PHE A 145 9.68 7.90 -11.23
N GLU A 146 9.29 7.45 -12.42
CA GLU A 146 9.32 8.29 -13.63
C GLU A 146 8.21 9.35 -13.66
N GLN A 147 7.24 9.30 -12.74
CA GLN A 147 6.17 10.29 -12.63
C GLN A 147 6.66 11.55 -11.89
N SER A 148 6.66 12.70 -12.57
CA SER A 148 7.08 13.99 -11.99
C SER A 148 6.26 14.46 -10.79
N ALA A 149 5.05 13.92 -10.60
CA ALA A 149 4.17 14.25 -9.49
C ALA A 149 4.57 13.54 -8.17
N ILE A 150 5.44 12.52 -8.25
CA ILE A 150 5.90 11.72 -7.12
C ILE A 150 7.34 12.10 -6.80
N LYS A 151 7.62 12.46 -5.54
CA LYS A 151 8.96 12.80 -5.08
C LYS A 151 9.60 11.59 -4.40
N HIS A 152 10.92 11.45 -4.54
CA HIS A 152 11.70 10.41 -3.88
C HIS A 152 13.10 10.94 -3.59
N PRO A 153 13.72 10.59 -2.44
CA PRO A 153 15.05 11.10 -2.08
C PRO A 153 16.16 10.51 -2.98
N ASN A 154 16.01 9.24 -3.37
CA ASN A 154 16.94 8.56 -4.28
C ASN A 154 16.22 7.41 -5.01
N ALA A 155 16.96 6.66 -5.85
CA ALA A 155 16.42 5.53 -6.60
C ALA A 155 16.62 4.17 -5.89
N VAL A 156 17.27 4.16 -4.72
CA VAL A 156 17.68 2.95 -4.00
C VAL A 156 16.61 2.52 -2.99
N SER A 157 16.18 3.42 -2.10
CA SER A 157 15.02 3.12 -1.27
C SER A 157 13.74 3.32 -2.06
N LYS A 158 12.73 2.54 -1.71
CA LYS A 158 11.39 2.67 -2.29
C LYS A 158 10.52 3.68 -1.51
N ILE A 159 11.14 4.64 -0.83
CA ILE A 159 10.46 5.79 -0.20
C ILE A 159 10.03 6.74 -1.30
N ALA A 160 8.78 7.15 -1.24
CA ALA A 160 8.28 8.25 -2.05
C ALA A 160 7.30 9.09 -1.25
N TYR A 161 7.03 10.31 -1.71
CA TYR A 161 6.04 11.16 -1.12
C TYR A 161 5.42 12.13 -2.12
N VAL A 162 4.25 12.64 -1.77
CA VAL A 162 3.55 13.71 -2.49
C VAL A 162 3.17 14.82 -1.52
N ASP A 163 3.14 16.04 -2.02
CA ASP A 163 2.73 17.23 -1.26
C ASP A 163 1.55 17.91 -1.94
N LYS A 164 0.60 18.41 -1.15
CA LYS A 164 -0.44 19.34 -1.61
C LYS A 164 -0.77 20.33 -0.50
N GLY A 165 -0.43 21.60 -0.71
CA GLY A 165 -0.51 22.60 0.37
C GLY A 165 0.27 22.11 1.59
N ASP A 166 -0.39 22.08 2.75
CA ASP A 166 0.20 21.64 4.02
C ASP A 166 0.06 20.13 4.29
N ILE A 167 -0.35 19.35 3.29
CA ILE A 167 -0.44 17.89 3.39
C ILE A 167 0.82 17.26 2.79
N ARG A 168 1.37 16.25 3.49
CA ARG A 168 2.37 15.33 2.94
C ARG A 168 1.87 13.90 3.09
N VAL A 169 1.90 13.14 2.00
CA VAL A 169 1.66 11.69 2.02
C VAL A 169 2.97 10.98 1.73
N ILE A 170 3.40 10.10 2.62
CA ILE A 170 4.63 9.30 2.48
C ILE A 170 4.25 7.84 2.20
N PHE A 171 4.95 7.21 1.26
CA PHE A 171 4.84 5.80 0.93
C PHE A 171 6.08 5.05 1.40
N LEU A 172 5.86 4.00 2.19
CA LEU A 172 6.87 3.20 2.85
C LEU A 172 6.81 1.75 2.36
N ASN A 173 7.95 1.22 1.91
CA ASN A 173 8.03 -0.19 1.52
C ASN A 173 8.29 -1.08 2.73
N THR A 174 7.25 -1.76 3.20
CA THR A 174 7.33 -2.75 4.29
C THR A 174 7.83 -4.13 3.86
N SER A 175 8.14 -4.30 2.57
CA SER A 175 8.72 -5.50 1.96
C SER A 175 10.15 -5.22 1.46
N ASP A 176 10.86 -4.32 2.13
CA ASP A 176 12.24 -3.96 1.80
C ASP A 176 13.21 -5.01 2.34
N ILE A 177 13.29 -6.10 1.58
CA ILE A 177 14.10 -7.28 1.87
C ILE A 177 15.27 -7.31 0.88
N PRO A 178 16.50 -7.61 1.31
CA PRO A 178 17.62 -7.64 0.40
C PRO A 178 17.53 -8.86 -0.53
N TYR A 179 17.66 -8.63 -1.83
CA TYR A 179 17.79 -9.71 -2.81
C TYR A 179 19.19 -10.32 -2.75
N ILE A 180 19.32 -11.43 -2.02
CA ILE A 180 20.54 -12.21 -1.86
C ILE A 180 20.22 -13.65 -2.23
N LEU A 181 21.04 -14.26 -3.10
CA LEU A 181 20.90 -15.67 -3.45
C LEU A 181 21.85 -16.54 -2.62
N ASN A 182 21.37 -17.70 -2.18
CA ASN A 182 22.16 -18.75 -1.56
C ASN A 182 21.89 -20.06 -2.31
N GLY A 183 22.88 -20.51 -3.10
CA GLY A 183 22.71 -21.72 -3.93
C GLY A 183 21.64 -21.59 -5.03
N GLY A 184 21.33 -20.37 -5.47
CA GLY A 184 20.33 -20.08 -6.52
C GLY A 184 18.95 -19.67 -5.98
N SER A 185 18.60 -20.06 -4.76
CA SER A 185 17.36 -19.63 -4.10
C SER A 185 17.56 -18.33 -3.31
N LYS A 186 16.49 -17.55 -3.11
CA LYS A 186 16.55 -16.34 -2.27
C LYS A 186 16.88 -16.74 -0.81
N LYS A 187 17.79 -16.00 -0.17
CA LYS A 187 18.14 -16.14 1.26
C LYS A 187 16.93 -15.89 2.14
N TYR A 188 16.11 -14.92 1.75
CA TYR A 188 14.86 -14.55 2.41
C TYR A 188 13.69 -14.86 1.47
N ASP A 189 12.65 -15.50 2.01
CA ASP A 189 11.36 -15.65 1.35
C ASP A 189 10.60 -14.31 1.54
N PHE A 190 10.43 -13.55 0.45
CA PHE A 190 9.82 -12.20 0.49
C PHE A 190 8.35 -12.27 0.88
N LYS A 191 7.67 -13.39 0.63
CA LYS A 191 6.29 -13.59 1.05
C LYS A 191 6.17 -13.76 2.56
N LYS A 192 7.14 -14.41 3.19
CA LYS A 192 7.13 -14.65 4.65
C LYS A 192 7.88 -13.61 5.46
N THR A 193 8.83 -12.92 4.85
CA THR A 193 9.72 -11.96 5.50
C THR A 193 9.28 -10.55 5.15
N ARG A 194 8.88 -9.78 6.16
CA ARG A 194 8.56 -8.36 6.02
C ARG A 194 9.49 -7.55 6.90
N GLY A 195 9.99 -6.45 6.38
CA GLY A 195 11.01 -5.68 7.06
C GLY A 195 11.39 -4.41 6.31
N ILE A 196 12.13 -3.57 7.01
CA ILE A 196 12.63 -2.30 6.51
C ILE A 196 14.12 -2.25 6.85
N ARG A 197 14.98 -1.99 5.87
CA ARG A 197 16.44 -1.91 6.05
C ARG A 197 16.85 -0.52 6.50
N GLU A 198 18.07 -0.44 7.04
CA GLU A 198 18.69 0.81 7.52
C GLU A 198 18.59 1.95 6.51
N GLN A 199 18.95 1.72 5.24
CA GLN A 199 18.90 2.77 4.20
C GLN A 199 17.52 3.40 4.06
N GLN A 200 16.45 2.60 4.09
CA GLN A 200 15.10 3.14 3.98
C GLN A 200 14.68 3.93 5.24
N ILE A 201 15.19 3.56 6.41
CA ILE A 201 14.96 4.33 7.65
C ILE A 201 15.72 5.65 7.58
N GLU A 202 16.96 5.66 7.11
CA GLU A 202 17.76 6.87 6.91
C GLU A 202 17.08 7.82 5.92
N ASP A 203 16.63 7.30 4.77
CA ASP A 203 15.95 8.10 3.76
C ASP A 203 14.58 8.63 4.25
N LEU A 204 13.87 7.86 5.09
CA LEU A 204 12.68 8.32 5.77
C LEU A 204 13.00 9.48 6.74
N ILE A 205 14.09 9.37 7.51
CA ILE A 205 14.55 10.44 8.40
C ILE A 205 14.84 11.69 7.58
N GLU A 206 15.60 11.59 6.48
CA GLU A 206 15.90 12.74 5.60
C GLU A 206 14.62 13.43 5.11
N VAL A 207 13.63 12.67 4.64
CA VAL A 207 12.34 13.21 4.21
C VAL A 207 11.64 13.93 5.37
N LEU A 208 11.66 13.36 6.57
CA LEU A 208 11.01 13.93 7.76
C LEU A 208 11.73 15.17 8.28
N GLU A 209 13.06 15.22 8.29
CA GLU A 209 13.83 16.40 8.69
C GLU A 209 13.52 17.62 7.78
N GLN A 210 13.24 17.36 6.49
CA GLN A 210 12.83 18.37 5.53
C GLN A 210 11.31 18.67 5.55
N THR A 211 10.54 18.00 6.41
CA THR A 211 9.09 18.18 6.52
C THR A 211 8.75 19.29 7.53
N VAL A 212 8.55 20.51 7.03
CA VAL A 212 8.22 21.69 7.86
C VAL A 212 6.76 22.10 7.66
N ASP A 213 6.05 22.28 8.78
CA ASP A 213 4.66 22.68 8.88
C ASP A 213 3.68 21.86 8.01
N LYS A 214 3.76 20.51 8.07
CA LYS A 214 2.89 19.59 7.33
C LYS A 214 2.07 18.63 8.20
N HIS A 215 0.83 18.36 7.77
CA HIS A 215 0.05 17.20 8.19
C HIS A 215 0.51 15.97 7.40
N VAL A 216 1.12 15.00 8.09
CA VAL A 216 1.75 13.84 7.47
C VAL A 216 0.89 12.59 7.64
N VAL A 217 0.62 11.93 6.52
CA VAL A 217 -0.05 10.62 6.48
C VAL A 217 0.86 9.63 5.79
N VAL A 218 1.05 8.46 6.39
CA VAL A 218 1.97 7.44 5.88
C VAL A 218 1.18 6.23 5.40
N PHE A 219 1.60 5.67 4.26
CA PHE A 219 1.06 4.46 3.68
C PHE A 219 2.14 3.39 3.57
N GLY A 220 1.80 2.15 3.85
CA GLY A 220 2.64 0.99 3.56
C GLY A 220 1.78 -0.22 3.23
N HIS A 221 2.39 -1.35 2.87
CA HIS A 221 1.64 -2.56 2.57
C HIS A 221 1.20 -3.29 3.85
N ALA A 222 2.14 -3.58 4.75
CA ALA A 222 1.89 -4.35 5.98
C ALA A 222 1.78 -3.45 7.22
N ASN A 223 1.19 -3.96 8.29
CA ASN A 223 1.14 -3.21 9.55
C ASN A 223 2.52 -3.18 10.22
N LEU A 224 2.98 -2.00 10.65
CA LEU A 224 4.30 -1.82 11.28
C LEU A 224 4.37 -2.46 12.67
N ILE A 225 3.33 -2.21 13.46
CA ILE A 225 3.25 -2.61 14.86
C ILE A 225 1.89 -3.23 15.18
N THR A 226 1.80 -3.94 16.29
CA THR A 226 0.57 -4.48 16.87
C THR A 226 -0.11 -3.46 17.78
N PRO A 227 -1.38 -3.66 18.18
CA PRO A 227 -2.05 -2.78 19.15
C PRO A 227 -1.34 -2.68 20.50
N SER A 228 -0.50 -3.65 20.87
CA SER A 228 0.31 -3.60 22.09
C SER A 228 1.65 -2.86 21.90
N GLY A 229 1.88 -2.24 20.74
CA GLY A 229 3.12 -1.51 20.42
C GLY A 229 4.32 -2.39 20.05
N ARG A 230 4.15 -3.72 19.92
CA ARG A 230 5.24 -4.61 19.45
C ARG A 230 5.33 -4.60 17.93
N SER A 231 6.53 -4.77 17.36
CA SER A 231 6.70 -4.94 15.91
C SER A 231 5.76 -6.02 15.37
N ALA A 232 5.10 -5.73 14.25
CA ALA A 232 4.33 -6.68 13.47
C ALA A 232 5.05 -7.12 12.19
N LEU A 233 6.10 -6.39 11.79
CA LEU A 233 7.08 -6.86 10.81
C LEU A 233 8.07 -7.82 11.47
N ASN A 234 8.72 -8.65 10.65
CA ASN A 234 9.82 -9.49 11.13
C ASN A 234 11.02 -8.64 11.56
N PHE A 235 11.26 -7.51 10.88
CA PHE A 235 12.38 -6.61 11.17
C PHE A 235 11.94 -5.14 11.16
N ASN A 236 12.37 -4.40 12.19
CA ASN A 236 12.39 -2.93 12.26
C ASN A 236 11.05 -2.17 12.17
N GLY A 237 9.90 -2.84 12.28
CA GLY A 237 8.59 -2.17 12.29
C GLY A 237 8.39 -1.28 13.52
N ASP A 238 8.89 -1.71 14.68
CA ASP A 238 8.93 -0.94 15.93
C ASP A 238 9.89 0.26 15.86
N LEU A 239 11.02 0.12 15.17
CA LEU A 239 11.96 1.22 14.97
C LEU A 239 11.35 2.34 14.12
N VAL A 240 10.64 2.00 13.05
CA VAL A 240 9.93 2.99 12.23
C VAL A 240 8.84 3.69 13.04
N GLN A 241 8.08 2.94 13.84
CA GLN A 241 7.12 3.53 14.77
C GLN A 241 7.78 4.52 15.75
N ARG A 242 8.97 4.16 16.25
CA ARG A 242 9.75 5.05 17.11
C ARG A 242 10.13 6.32 16.37
N ILE A 243 10.64 6.26 15.13
CA ILE A 243 10.91 7.45 14.31
C ILE A 243 9.67 8.33 14.15
N PHE A 244 8.49 7.77 13.91
CA PHE A 244 7.27 8.57 13.85
C PHE A 244 6.98 9.29 15.17
N THR A 245 7.20 8.61 16.30
CA THR A 245 6.98 9.19 17.63
C THR A 245 7.99 10.29 17.93
N GLU A 246 9.27 10.08 17.60
CA GLU A 246 10.34 11.07 17.78
C GLU A 246 10.14 12.30 16.88
N PHE A 247 9.67 12.12 15.65
CA PHE A 247 9.28 13.21 14.75
C PHE A 247 8.17 14.08 15.35
N ASN A 248 7.12 13.46 15.88
CA ASN A 248 6.03 14.18 16.54
C ASN A 248 6.49 14.89 17.81
N ASN A 249 7.47 14.33 18.52
CA ASN A 249 8.04 14.90 19.73
C ASN A 249 9.11 15.99 19.45
N LYS A 250 9.47 16.23 18.19
CA LYS A 250 10.48 17.24 17.80
C LYS A 250 11.85 16.99 18.43
N SER A 251 12.21 15.72 18.58
CA SER A 251 13.44 15.32 19.24
C SER A 251 14.60 15.13 18.25
N THR A 252 15.80 15.07 18.80
CA THR A 252 17.01 14.59 18.14
C THR A 252 17.52 13.36 18.89
N GLY A 253 18.20 12.46 18.20
CA GLY A 253 18.77 11.28 18.81
C GLY A 253 19.35 10.29 17.82
N GLN A 254 19.46 9.05 18.29
CA GLN A 254 20.00 7.92 17.56
C GLN A 254 19.03 6.75 17.68
N LEU A 255 18.71 6.14 16.54
CA LEU A 255 17.93 4.92 16.45
C LEU A 255 18.89 3.76 16.19
N GLN A 256 18.93 2.81 17.12
CA GLN A 256 19.78 1.63 17.01
C GLN A 256 19.04 0.38 17.48
N ASN A 257 19.29 -0.76 16.85
CA ASN A 257 18.90 -2.08 17.34
C ASN A 257 20.12 -2.96 17.67
N GLU A 258 19.88 -4.12 18.29
CA GLU A 258 20.93 -5.09 18.62
C GLU A 258 21.31 -6.00 17.44
N LEU A 259 20.63 -5.87 16.30
CA LEU A 259 20.86 -6.71 15.13
C LEU A 259 22.13 -6.25 14.40
N THR A 260 22.77 -7.21 13.70
CA THR A 260 23.88 -6.94 12.79
C THR A 260 23.55 -7.48 11.39
N GLY A 261 24.26 -6.98 10.38
CA GLY A 261 24.07 -7.39 8.99
C GLY A 261 22.83 -6.77 8.34
N ASP A 262 22.13 -7.55 7.51
CA ASP A 262 21.10 -7.08 6.56
C ASP A 262 19.94 -6.24 7.15
N PHE A 263 19.68 -6.36 8.45
CA PHE A 263 18.61 -5.63 9.16
C PHE A 263 19.12 -4.90 10.42
N GLY A 264 20.44 -4.80 10.61
CA GLY A 264 21.03 -3.92 11.61
C GLY A 264 20.67 -2.47 11.31
N VAL A 265 20.42 -1.67 12.34
CA VAL A 265 20.10 -0.24 12.21
C VAL A 265 20.89 0.55 13.22
N ASN A 266 21.51 1.63 12.76
CA ASN A 266 22.25 2.60 13.55
C ASN A 266 22.29 3.96 12.82
N VAL A 267 21.25 4.77 12.99
CA VAL A 267 21.07 6.05 12.29
C VAL A 267 20.78 7.19 13.27
N HIS A 268 21.14 8.41 12.90
CA HIS A 268 20.85 9.62 13.68
C HIS A 268 19.66 10.38 13.07
N TYR A 269 18.98 11.18 13.89
CA TYR A 269 17.89 12.04 13.45
C TYR A 269 17.89 13.38 14.22
N ASP A 270 17.41 14.44 13.58
CA ASP A 270 17.12 15.74 14.19
C ASP A 270 15.83 16.35 13.65
N PHE A 271 14.75 16.22 14.42
CA PHE A 271 13.44 16.75 14.05
C PHE A 271 13.14 18.11 14.70
N THR A 272 14.12 18.80 15.29
CA THR A 272 13.91 20.05 16.02
C THR A 272 13.45 21.21 15.14
N GLN A 273 13.77 21.17 13.83
CA GLN A 273 13.43 22.21 12.85
C GLN A 273 12.19 21.89 12.00
N THR A 274 11.40 20.89 12.38
CA THR A 274 10.24 20.42 11.59
C THR A 274 8.94 21.17 11.85
N GLY A 275 9.00 22.30 12.58
CA GLY A 275 7.84 23.17 12.85
C GLY A 275 6.67 22.42 13.49
N ILE A 276 5.44 22.70 13.05
CA ILE A 276 4.22 22.04 13.56
C ILE A 276 3.98 20.65 12.96
N SER A 277 4.87 20.13 12.10
CA SER A 277 4.58 18.91 11.35
C SER A 277 4.27 17.71 12.24
N GLN A 278 3.28 16.89 11.89
CA GLN A 278 2.98 15.67 12.65
C GLN A 278 2.54 14.54 11.74
N ILE A 279 3.01 13.33 12.06
CA ILE A 279 2.45 12.09 11.55
C ILE A 279 1.29 11.69 12.44
N SER A 280 0.09 11.65 11.88
CA SER A 280 -1.14 11.34 12.62
C SER A 280 -1.72 9.98 12.25
N ASN A 281 -1.44 9.49 11.04
CA ASN A 281 -2.09 8.31 10.49
C ASN A 281 -1.10 7.44 9.67
N TYR A 282 -1.16 6.13 9.90
CA TYR A 282 -0.51 5.08 9.12
C TYR A 282 -1.58 4.16 8.54
N LEU A 283 -1.62 4.00 7.21
CA LEU A 283 -2.59 3.18 6.51
C LEU A 283 -1.92 2.02 5.77
N CYS A 284 -2.50 0.83 5.85
CA CYS A 284 -1.96 -0.35 5.16
C CYS A 284 -3.02 -1.37 4.75
N GLY A 285 -2.62 -2.37 3.97
CA GLY A 285 -3.43 -3.53 3.57
C GLY A 285 -2.99 -4.81 4.29
N HIS A 286 -2.64 -5.85 3.52
CA HIS A 286 -2.00 -7.12 3.91
C HIS A 286 -2.90 -8.10 4.69
N MET A 287 -3.65 -7.61 5.68
CA MET A 287 -4.34 -8.48 6.63
C MET A 287 -5.70 -9.00 6.13
N HIS A 288 -6.21 -8.45 5.02
CA HIS A 288 -7.50 -8.81 4.41
C HIS A 288 -8.68 -8.67 5.39
N TYR A 289 -8.66 -7.62 6.21
CA TYR A 289 -9.77 -7.21 7.05
C TYR A 289 -9.58 -5.74 7.42
N GLU A 290 -10.63 -5.10 7.90
CA GLU A 290 -10.51 -3.76 8.47
C GLU A 290 -10.26 -3.80 9.96
N LYS A 291 -9.31 -2.97 10.41
CA LYS A 291 -9.05 -2.75 11.83
C LYS A 291 -8.40 -1.39 12.01
N TYR A 292 -8.72 -0.72 13.12
CA TYR A 292 -8.01 0.47 13.54
C TYR A 292 -7.61 0.37 15.00
N TYR A 293 -6.50 1.01 15.35
CA TYR A 293 -6.01 1.16 16.72
C TYR A 293 -5.05 2.36 16.77
N LYS A 294 -4.73 2.84 17.97
CA LYS A 294 -3.84 3.99 18.17
C LYS A 294 -2.65 3.60 19.04
N VAL A 295 -1.44 4.00 18.64
CA VAL A 295 -0.22 3.81 19.42
C VAL A 295 0.60 5.09 19.37
N ALA A 296 1.04 5.57 20.54
CA ALA A 296 1.79 6.82 20.67
C ALA A 296 1.12 8.02 19.95
N GLY A 297 -0.21 8.11 20.01
CA GLY A 297 -0.98 9.17 19.35
C GLY A 297 -1.30 8.92 17.87
N ILE A 298 -0.61 8.00 17.21
CA ILE A 298 -0.73 7.73 15.76
C ILE A 298 -1.81 6.66 15.50
N ASN A 299 -2.74 6.93 14.60
CA ASN A 299 -3.74 5.95 14.17
C ASN A 299 -3.11 4.95 13.19
N HIS A 300 -3.26 3.66 13.45
CA HIS A 300 -2.94 2.59 12.50
C HIS A 300 -4.23 2.03 11.95
N ILE A 301 -4.37 2.08 10.63
CA ILE A 301 -5.60 1.76 9.91
C ILE A 301 -5.29 0.69 8.88
N ILE A 302 -5.93 -0.46 9.03
CA ILE A 302 -5.82 -1.60 8.13
C ILE A 302 -7.06 -1.60 7.23
N LEU A 303 -6.83 -1.64 5.92
CA LEU A 303 -7.83 -1.67 4.87
C LEU A 303 -8.09 -3.12 4.42
N ASN A 304 -9.32 -3.40 3.98
CA ASN A 304 -9.68 -4.71 3.43
C ASN A 304 -9.11 -4.91 2.03
N CYS A 305 -8.94 -6.17 1.66
CA CYS A 305 -8.49 -6.59 0.33
C CYS A 305 -9.55 -6.38 -0.76
N SER A 306 -9.10 -5.97 -1.94
CA SER A 306 -9.95 -5.89 -3.13
C SER A 306 -10.23 -7.28 -3.72
N ALA A 307 -9.32 -8.25 -3.55
CA ALA A 307 -9.52 -9.61 -4.06
C ALA A 307 -10.83 -10.25 -3.57
N LEU A 308 -11.49 -11.02 -4.44
CA LEU A 308 -12.68 -11.77 -4.04
C LEU A 308 -12.30 -12.86 -3.03
N MET A 309 -12.92 -12.82 -1.87
CA MET A 309 -12.78 -13.84 -0.82
C MET A 309 -14.14 -14.45 -0.47
N GLY A 310 -14.54 -15.49 -1.21
CA GLY A 310 -15.80 -16.20 -0.93
C GLY A 310 -15.77 -16.95 0.40
N LYS A 311 -16.91 -17.04 1.08
CA LYS A 311 -17.03 -17.55 2.46
C LYS A 311 -16.59 -19.00 2.71
N ARG A 312 -16.43 -19.81 1.66
CA ARG A 312 -16.12 -21.25 1.75
C ARG A 312 -14.63 -21.57 1.61
N HIS A 313 -13.78 -20.56 1.44
CA HIS A 313 -12.33 -20.76 1.30
C HIS A 313 -11.64 -20.66 2.65
N GLY A 314 -10.64 -21.53 2.89
CA GLY A 314 -9.97 -21.65 4.19
C GLY A 314 -9.20 -20.40 4.62
N LEU A 315 -8.73 -19.60 3.65
CA LEU A 315 -8.01 -18.35 3.90
C LEU A 315 -8.93 -17.13 3.97
N THR A 316 -10.24 -17.28 3.74
CA THR A 316 -11.20 -16.17 3.88
C THR A 316 -11.31 -15.76 5.35
N THR A 317 -10.95 -14.51 5.62
CA THR A 317 -11.04 -13.92 6.97
C THR A 317 -12.49 -13.86 7.44
N ASP A 318 -12.72 -13.91 8.75
CA ASP A 318 -14.08 -13.82 9.29
C ASP A 318 -14.76 -12.48 8.94
N TYR A 319 -13.95 -11.43 8.74
CA TYR A 319 -14.42 -10.16 8.18
C TYR A 319 -15.06 -10.37 6.79
N ASN A 320 -14.34 -10.99 5.85
CA ASN A 320 -14.85 -11.23 4.50
C ASN A 320 -15.96 -12.29 4.44
N LYS A 321 -16.00 -13.25 5.37
CA LYS A 321 -17.15 -14.19 5.48
C LYS A 321 -18.45 -13.46 5.78
N LYS A 322 -18.41 -12.42 6.63
CA LYS A 322 -19.60 -11.61 7.00
C LYS A 322 -20.13 -10.78 5.83
N TRP A 323 -19.25 -10.35 4.93
CA TRP A 323 -19.64 -9.64 3.70
C TRP A 323 -20.28 -10.53 2.64
N ASP A 324 -20.17 -11.85 2.76
CA ASP A 324 -20.65 -12.84 1.76
C ASP A 324 -20.29 -12.41 0.33
N ARG A 325 -18.99 -12.23 0.09
CA ARG A 325 -18.46 -11.69 -1.18
C ARG A 325 -18.79 -12.63 -2.35
N ARG A 326 -19.43 -12.07 -3.38
CA ARG A 326 -19.95 -12.83 -4.53
C ARG A 326 -19.54 -12.18 -5.84
N TYR A 327 -19.20 -13.03 -6.81
CA TYR A 327 -18.86 -12.60 -8.15
C TYR A 327 -20.01 -11.85 -8.84
N ASN A 328 -19.69 -10.76 -9.54
CA ASN A 328 -20.61 -9.82 -10.19
C ASN A 328 -21.60 -9.10 -9.25
N GLU A 329 -21.33 -9.05 -7.94
CA GLU A 329 -22.06 -8.21 -6.98
C GLU A 329 -21.14 -7.14 -6.41
N VAL A 330 -21.68 -6.03 -5.88
CA VAL A 330 -20.84 -4.96 -5.28
C VAL A 330 -19.94 -5.46 -4.15
N SER A 331 -20.32 -6.54 -3.46
CA SER A 331 -19.51 -7.20 -2.43
C SER A 331 -18.31 -7.97 -2.99
N GLU A 332 -18.21 -8.15 -4.32
CA GLU A 332 -17.07 -8.80 -4.97
C GLU A 332 -15.78 -8.06 -4.68
N LEU A 333 -15.82 -6.72 -4.71
CA LEU A 333 -14.68 -5.84 -4.59
C LEU A 333 -14.70 -5.08 -3.27
N ALA A 334 -13.57 -4.49 -2.91
CA ALA A 334 -13.45 -3.51 -1.85
C ALA A 334 -12.43 -2.46 -2.29
N GLY A 335 -12.68 -1.22 -1.90
CA GLY A 335 -11.76 -0.11 -2.16
C GLY A 335 -12.24 1.14 -1.45
N TYR A 336 -11.45 2.20 -1.54
CA TYR A 336 -11.59 3.36 -0.68
C TYR A 336 -11.35 4.64 -1.46
N PHE A 337 -12.06 5.70 -1.08
CA PHE A 337 -11.62 7.06 -1.31
C PHE A 337 -11.12 7.62 0.01
N ILE A 338 -9.93 8.20 0.03
CA ILE A 338 -9.32 8.77 1.22
C ILE A 338 -9.12 10.27 0.99
N ASN A 339 -9.82 11.08 1.77
CA ASN A 339 -9.76 12.54 1.70
C ASN A 339 -9.01 13.06 2.93
N ILE A 340 -7.91 13.75 2.71
CA ILE A 340 -7.15 14.45 3.74
C ILE A 340 -7.53 15.93 3.64
N ASN A 341 -8.24 16.42 4.66
CA ASN A 341 -8.81 17.76 4.69
C ASN A 341 -8.13 18.60 5.79
N PRO A 342 -7.19 19.48 5.43
CA PRO A 342 -6.48 20.33 6.38
C PRO A 342 -7.38 21.43 6.95
N ASP A 343 -8.36 21.91 6.18
CA ASP A 343 -9.32 22.93 6.66
C ASP A 343 -10.17 22.41 7.83
N LYS A 344 -10.41 21.09 7.88
CA LYS A 344 -11.18 20.41 8.94
C LYS A 344 -10.31 19.64 9.93
N MET A 345 -9.00 19.54 9.69
CA MET A 345 -8.09 18.68 10.45
C MET A 345 -8.55 17.22 10.49
N LEU A 346 -9.00 16.68 9.35
CA LEU A 346 -9.51 15.31 9.27
C LEU A 346 -8.93 14.50 8.11
N LEU A 347 -8.65 13.23 8.38
CA LEU A 347 -8.55 12.16 7.39
C LEU A 347 -9.89 11.42 7.37
N GLN A 348 -10.50 11.34 6.19
CA GLN A 348 -11.80 10.71 5.99
C GLN A 348 -11.66 9.56 5.00
N ILE A 349 -12.12 8.37 5.38
CA ILE A 349 -12.07 7.16 4.54
C ILE A 349 -13.50 6.78 4.18
N PHE A 350 -13.77 6.71 2.88
CA PHE A 350 -15.05 6.31 2.32
C PHE A 350 -14.90 4.99 1.57
N GLY A 351 -15.30 3.88 2.19
CA GLY A 351 -15.26 2.56 1.57
C GLY A 351 -16.41 2.31 0.60
N TYR A 352 -16.13 1.54 -0.44
CA TYR A 352 -17.12 0.98 -1.37
C TYR A 352 -16.97 -0.54 -1.47
N GLY A 353 -18.06 -1.23 -1.82
CA GLY A 353 -18.12 -2.69 -1.84
C GLY A 353 -18.05 -3.31 -0.44
N ALA A 354 -17.21 -4.33 -0.26
CA ALA A 354 -16.98 -5.03 1.01
C ALA A 354 -16.02 -4.26 1.94
N ALA A 355 -16.38 -3.01 2.24
CA ALA A 355 -15.61 -2.10 3.08
C ALA A 355 -16.55 -1.25 3.97
N THR A 356 -16.04 -0.76 5.09
CA THR A 356 -16.79 0.18 5.94
C THR A 356 -17.07 1.47 5.16
N ARG A 357 -18.34 1.88 5.15
CA ARG A 357 -18.81 2.99 4.31
C ARG A 357 -18.14 4.33 4.61
N PHE A 358 -17.90 4.63 5.87
CA PHE A 358 -17.29 5.88 6.30
C PHE A 358 -16.65 5.75 7.69
N VAL A 359 -15.42 6.24 7.82
CA VAL A 359 -14.74 6.52 9.10
C VAL A 359 -13.89 7.78 8.96
N SER A 360 -13.60 8.44 10.08
CA SER A 360 -12.75 9.64 10.09
C SER A 360 -11.83 9.68 11.30
N PHE A 361 -10.68 10.32 11.12
CA PHE A 361 -9.61 10.47 12.10
C PHE A 361 -9.08 11.90 12.06
N GLU A 362 -8.51 12.38 13.16
CA GLU A 362 -7.81 13.68 13.20
C GLU A 362 -6.47 13.59 12.45
N ILE A 363 -6.02 14.71 11.85
CA ILE A 363 -4.70 14.82 11.20
C ILE A 363 -3.74 15.80 11.86
#